data_AF-A0A5R8NLL1-F1
#
_entry.id   AF-A0A5R8NLL1-F1
#
_cell.length_a   1.000
_cell.length_b   1.000
_cell.length_c   1.000
_cell.angle_alpha   90.00
_cell.angle_beta   90.00
_cell.angle_gamma   90.00
#
_symmetry.space_group_name_H-M   'P 1'
#
loop_
_entity.id
_entity.type
_entity.pdbx_description
1 polymer ?
#
loop_
_entity_poly.entity_id
_entity_poly.type
_entity_poly.pdbx_seq_one_letter_code
_entity_poly.pdbx_strand_id
1 'polypeptide(L)'
;MTDAPAFGWIDHDASTAPDWETAQVQRLARKLGYRVVWPHRFSVLPVADQVRNAQAEVVILPAPEHLSPLELNRVMEIADVEVVLPRLSFARWATIGPVR
;
A
#
# COMPACT_ATOMS: atom_id res chain seq x y z
N MET A 1 7.86 -4.64 19.76
CA MET A 1 7.95 -3.97 18.45
C MET A 1 7.04 -4.74 17.53
N THR A 2 5.83 -4.27 17.34
CA THR A 2 4.87 -4.87 16.41
C THR A 2 5.47 -4.76 15.01
N ASP A 3 5.77 -5.91 14.38
CA ASP A 3 6.25 -5.99 12.99
C ASP A 3 5.05 -5.76 12.06
N ALA A 4 4.51 -4.53 12.07
CA ALA A 4 3.33 -4.19 11.30
C ALA A 4 3.65 -4.31 9.81
N PRO A 5 2.88 -5.09 9.02
CA PRO A 5 3.24 -5.36 7.64
C PRO A 5 2.99 -4.14 6.74
N ALA A 6 3.79 -4.03 5.69
CA ALA A 6 3.47 -3.23 4.53
C ALA A 6 2.64 -4.07 3.54
N PHE A 7 1.59 -3.50 2.98
CA PHE A 7 0.83 -4.11 1.90
C PHE A 7 1.42 -3.69 0.55
N GLY A 8 2.01 -4.62 -0.18
CA GLY A 8 2.48 -4.37 -1.54
C GLY A 8 1.32 -4.47 -2.52
N TRP A 9 1.09 -3.44 -3.32
CA TRP A 9 0.02 -3.44 -4.32
C TRP A 9 0.56 -3.12 -5.71
N ILE A 10 0.21 -3.97 -6.68
CA ILE A 10 0.50 -3.79 -8.10
C ILE A 10 -0.81 -4.02 -8.83
N ASP A 11 -1.31 -2.98 -9.46
CA ASP A 11 -2.35 -3.13 -10.48
C ASP A 11 -1.72 -3.74 -11.75
N HIS A 12 -2.14 -4.96 -12.08
CA HIS A 12 -1.64 -5.70 -13.24
C HIS A 12 -2.11 -5.12 -14.58
N ASP A 13 -3.22 -4.38 -14.60
CA ASP A 13 -3.72 -3.74 -15.82
C ASP A 13 -2.92 -2.47 -16.14
N ALA A 14 -2.41 -1.79 -15.10
CA ALA A 14 -1.52 -0.63 -15.25
C ALA A 14 -0.03 -1.01 -15.44
N SER A 15 0.35 -2.22 -15.02
CA SER A 15 1.75 -2.68 -15.02
C SER A 15 2.22 -3.16 -16.39
N THR A 16 3.46 -2.83 -16.73
CA THR A 16 4.16 -3.41 -17.90
C THR A 16 5.28 -4.38 -17.51
N ALA A 17 5.65 -4.41 -16.22
CA ALA A 17 6.77 -5.21 -15.71
C ALA A 17 6.54 -5.59 -14.22
N PRO A 18 5.53 -6.43 -13.92
CA PRO A 18 5.09 -6.68 -12.54
C PRO A 18 6.16 -7.32 -11.65
N ASP A 19 7.05 -8.16 -12.21
CA ASP A 19 8.15 -8.76 -11.44
C ASP A 19 9.19 -7.72 -11.03
N TRP A 20 9.48 -6.76 -11.91
CA TRP A 20 10.39 -5.66 -11.62
C TRP A 20 9.80 -4.71 -10.57
N GLU A 21 8.53 -4.33 -10.74
CA GLU A 21 7.79 -3.51 -9.78
C GLU A 21 7.71 -4.17 -8.40
N THR A 22 7.48 -5.48 -8.36
CA THR A 22 7.52 -6.29 -7.13
C THR A 22 8.87 -6.15 -6.44
N ALA A 23 9.97 -6.33 -7.17
CA ALA A 23 11.31 -6.20 -6.62
C ALA A 23 11.59 -4.79 -6.09
N GLN A 24 11.10 -3.76 -6.78
CA GLN A 24 11.23 -2.36 -6.33
C GLN A 24 10.45 -2.08 -5.04
N VAL A 25 9.19 -2.54 -4.97
CA VAL A 25 8.35 -2.43 -3.76
C VAL A 25 9.00 -3.15 -2.58
N GLN A 26 9.49 -4.37 -2.76
CA GLN A 26 10.20 -5.11 -1.71
C GLN A 26 11.48 -4.41 -1.26
N ARG A 27 12.27 -3.89 -2.22
CA ARG A 27 13.49 -3.14 -1.90
C ARG A 27 13.16 -1.92 -1.06
N LEU A 28 12.07 -1.22 -1.39
CA LEU A 28 11.66 -0.07 -0.63
C LEU A 28 11.17 -0.44 0.78
N ALA A 29 10.26 -1.41 0.89
CA ALA A 29 9.75 -1.88 2.17
C ALA A 29 10.89 -2.24 3.13
N ARG A 30 11.89 -2.98 2.64
CA ARG A 30 13.09 -3.34 3.42
C ARG A 30 13.87 -2.11 3.88
N LYS A 31 14.00 -1.08 3.04
CA LYS A 31 14.68 0.18 3.41
C LYS A 31 13.90 0.92 4.51
N LEU A 32 12.58 0.82 4.51
CA LEU A 32 11.69 1.42 5.51
C LEU A 32 11.51 0.56 6.77
N GLY A 33 12.05 -0.67 6.78
CA GLY A 33 11.93 -1.58 7.92
C GLY A 33 10.66 -2.42 7.95
N TYR A 34 9.93 -2.52 6.83
CA TYR A 34 8.70 -3.29 6.74
C TYR A 34 8.89 -4.65 6.07
N ARG A 35 8.17 -5.66 6.58
CA ARG A 35 7.88 -6.90 5.84
C ARG A 35 6.71 -6.67 4.89
N VAL A 36 6.84 -7.11 3.64
CA VAL A 36 5.75 -7.01 2.66
C VAL A 36 4.82 -8.22 2.73
N VAL A 37 3.52 -7.96 2.76
CA VAL A 37 2.45 -8.92 2.46
C VAL A 37 1.82 -8.53 1.12
N TRP A 38 1.42 -9.53 0.35
CA TRP A 38 0.87 -9.36 -1.00
C TRP A 38 -0.60 -9.78 -1.03
N PRO A 39 -1.42 -9.16 -1.90
CA PRO A 39 -2.79 -9.58 -2.13
C PRO A 39 -2.85 -11.06 -2.52
N HIS A 40 -3.94 -11.72 -2.15
CA HIS A 40 -4.22 -13.04 -2.70
C HIS A 40 -4.58 -12.89 -4.19
N ARG A 41 -3.98 -13.73 -5.05
CA ARG A 41 -4.12 -13.67 -6.52
C ARG A 41 -5.56 -13.60 -7.03
N PHE A 42 -6.51 -14.15 -6.28
CA PHE A 42 -7.94 -14.22 -6.67
C PHE A 42 -8.84 -13.31 -5.82
N SER A 43 -8.26 -12.36 -5.08
CA SER A 43 -9.06 -11.43 -4.29
C SER A 43 -9.87 -10.52 -5.20
N VAL A 44 -11.17 -10.42 -4.92
CA VAL A 44 -12.10 -9.48 -5.55
C VAL A 44 -12.44 -8.30 -4.65
N LEU A 45 -11.84 -8.24 -3.45
CA LEU A 45 -12.06 -7.16 -2.51
C LEU A 45 -11.42 -5.86 -3.00
N PRO A 46 -12.04 -4.70 -2.73
CA PRO A 46 -11.38 -3.40 -2.87
C PRO A 46 -10.03 -3.38 -2.14
N VAL A 47 -9.07 -2.58 -2.62
CA VAL A 47 -7.70 -2.57 -2.08
C VAL A 47 -7.72 -2.18 -0.60
N ALA A 48 -8.50 -1.19 -0.23
CA ALA A 48 -8.63 -0.75 1.17
C ALA A 48 -9.12 -1.88 2.10
N ASP A 49 -9.99 -2.75 1.63
CA ASP A 49 -10.48 -3.88 2.45
C ASP A 49 -9.41 -4.97 2.59
N GLN A 50 -8.61 -5.21 1.55
CA GLN A 50 -7.45 -6.12 1.63
C GLN A 50 -6.39 -5.59 2.60
N VAL A 51 -6.10 -4.29 2.54
CA VAL A 51 -5.16 -3.60 3.45
C VAL A 51 -5.63 -3.72 4.90
N ARG A 52 -6.92 -3.49 5.15
CA ARG A 52 -7.53 -3.64 6.49
C ARG A 52 -7.42 -5.07 6.99
N ASN A 53 -7.76 -6.06 6.15
CA ASN A 53 -7.67 -7.47 6.50
C ASN A 53 -6.24 -7.94 6.76
N ALA A 54 -5.26 -7.36 6.05
CA ALA A 54 -3.85 -7.60 6.26
C ALA A 54 -3.29 -6.89 7.50
N GLN A 55 -4.08 -6.02 8.14
CA GLN A 55 -3.67 -5.15 9.24
C GLN A 55 -2.41 -4.33 8.89
N ALA A 56 -2.30 -3.91 7.64
CA ALA A 56 -1.14 -3.19 7.16
C ALA A 56 -1.21 -1.71 7.54
N GLU A 57 -0.09 -1.18 8.04
CA GLU A 57 0.01 0.23 8.41
C GLU A 57 0.40 1.13 7.23
N VAL A 58 1.01 0.55 6.20
CA VAL A 58 1.43 1.25 4.99
C VAL A 58 1.11 0.42 3.75
N VAL A 59 0.68 1.08 2.68
CA VAL A 59 0.58 0.53 1.33
C VAL A 59 1.77 1.03 0.52
N ILE A 60 2.46 0.13 -0.19
CA ILE A 60 3.59 0.49 -1.03
C ILE A 60 3.26 0.19 -2.49
N LEU A 61 3.33 1.23 -3.33
CA LEU A 61 3.01 1.22 -4.75
C LEU A 61 4.26 1.43 -5.61
N PRO A 62 4.35 0.83 -6.82
CA PRO A 62 5.42 1.15 -7.76
C PRO A 62 5.34 2.61 -8.26
N ALA A 63 4.13 3.04 -8.60
CA ALA A 63 3.81 4.36 -9.14
C ALA A 63 2.38 4.78 -8.73
N PRO A 64 2.02 6.08 -8.80
CA PRO A 64 0.70 6.55 -8.36
C PRO A 64 -0.47 5.93 -9.14
N GLU A 65 -0.28 5.64 -10.41
CA GLU A 65 -1.29 5.10 -11.32
C GLU A 65 -1.79 3.69 -10.96
N HIS A 66 -1.11 2.96 -10.07
CA HIS A 66 -1.60 1.65 -9.59
C HIS A 66 -2.79 1.75 -8.62
N LEU A 67 -3.17 2.97 -8.18
CA LEU A 67 -4.43 3.22 -7.50
C LEU A 67 -5.19 4.36 -8.17
N SER A 68 -6.48 4.14 -8.41
CA SER A 68 -7.36 5.25 -8.77
C SER A 68 -7.44 6.27 -7.62
N PRO A 69 -7.69 7.57 -7.91
CA PRO A 69 -7.77 8.59 -6.87
C PRO A 69 -8.80 8.28 -5.77
N LEU A 70 -9.93 7.65 -6.13
CA LEU A 70 -10.96 7.25 -5.18
C LEU A 70 -10.47 6.13 -4.25
N GLU A 71 -9.75 5.15 -4.81
CA GLU A 71 -9.22 4.04 -4.02
C GLU A 71 -8.04 4.47 -3.15
N LEU A 72 -7.17 5.36 -3.65
CA LEU A 72 -6.15 6.03 -2.86
C LEU A 72 -6.76 6.73 -1.64
N ASN A 73 -7.83 7.50 -1.83
CA ASN A 73 -8.51 8.17 -0.73
C ASN A 73 -9.02 7.18 0.33
N ARG A 74 -9.60 6.04 -0.08
CA ARG A 74 -10.06 4.99 0.84
C ARG A 74 -8.92 4.30 1.59
N VAL A 75 -7.80 4.06 0.92
CA VAL A 75 -6.60 3.52 1.59
C VAL A 75 -6.08 4.50 2.64
N MET A 76 -6.03 5.79 2.30
CA MET A 76 -5.60 6.85 3.22
C MET A 76 -6.51 7.03 4.44
N GLU A 77 -7.72 6.47 4.47
CA GLU A 77 -8.54 6.44 5.69
C GLU A 77 -7.96 5.49 6.76
N ILE A 78 -7.11 4.54 6.38
CA ILE A 78 -6.66 3.45 7.27
C ILE A 78 -5.14 3.23 7.30
N ALA A 79 -4.41 3.57 6.23
CA ALA A 79 -2.99 3.29 6.07
C ALA A 79 -2.26 4.43 5.36
N ASP A 80 -0.98 4.58 5.67
CA ASP A 80 -0.09 5.49 4.93
C ASP A 80 0.19 4.93 3.53
N VAL A 81 0.59 5.76 2.58
CA VAL A 81 0.92 5.30 1.21
C VAL A 81 2.31 5.78 0.82
N GLU A 82 3.15 4.84 0.40
CA GLU A 82 4.50 5.09 -0.11
C GLU A 82 4.58 4.69 -1.58
N VAL A 83 5.12 5.57 -2.42
CA VAL A 83 5.28 5.33 -3.85
C VAL A 83 6.75 5.21 -4.18
N VAL A 84 7.14 4.21 -4.98
CA VAL A 84 8.54 4.03 -5.39
C VAL A 84 8.98 5.13 -6.35
N LEU A 85 8.27 5.33 -7.46
CA LEU A 85 8.64 6.28 -8.51
C LEU A 85 7.42 7.01 -9.11
N PRO A 86 7.38 8.35 -9.11
CA PRO A 86 8.26 9.23 -8.33
C PRO A 86 8.14 8.93 -6.83
N ARG A 87 9.20 9.20 -6.05
CA ARG A 87 9.14 8.96 -4.61
C ARG A 87 8.18 9.96 -3.96
N LEU A 88 7.03 9.44 -3.54
CA LEU A 88 5.99 10.18 -2.81
C LEU A 88 5.60 9.44 -1.54
N SER A 89 5.18 10.20 -0.54
CA SER A 89 4.68 9.72 0.74
C SER A 89 3.40 10.45 1.07
N PHE A 90 2.32 9.72 1.33
CA PHE A 90 1.03 10.25 1.74
C PHE A 90 0.72 9.71 3.13
N ALA A 91 0.60 10.61 4.11
CA ALA A 91 0.13 10.23 5.44
C ALA A 91 -1.36 9.91 5.40
N ARG A 92 -1.78 8.86 6.10
CA ARG A 92 -3.18 8.56 6.31
C ARG A 92 -3.88 9.78 6.94
N TRP A 93 -5.16 9.94 6.66
CA TRP A 93 -5.94 11.00 7.25
C TRP A 93 -5.90 10.88 8.76
N ALA A 94 -5.48 11.97 9.43
CA ALA A 94 -5.56 12.04 10.89
C ALA A 94 -7.04 11.90 11.27
N THR A 95 -7.43 10.74 11.78
CA THR A 95 -8.74 10.59 12.40
C THR A 95 -8.67 11.39 13.69
N ILE A 96 -9.11 12.66 13.65
CA ILE A 96 -9.39 13.42 14.87
C ILE A 96 -10.64 12.76 15.47
N GLY A 97 -10.43 11.64 16.17
CA GLY A 97 -11.43 11.06 17.06
C GLY A 97 -11.52 11.90 18.32
N PRO A 98 -12.69 12.02 18.97
CA PRO A 98 -12.78 12.66 20.26
C PRO A 98 -11.86 11.93 21.24
N VAL A 99 -11.08 12.69 22.01
CA VAL A 99 -10.34 12.19 23.17
C VAL A 99 -11.34 11.46 24.06
N ARG A 100 -11.16 10.16 24.28
CA ARG A 100 -11.88 9.41 25.31
C ARG A 100 -11.24 9.62 26.66
#